data_AF-A0AAQ4RYU2-F1
#
_entry.id   AF-A0AAQ4RYU2-F1
#
_cell.length_a   1.000
_cell.length_b   1.000
_cell.length_c   1.000
_cell.angle_alpha   90.00
_cell.angle_beta   90.00
_cell.angle_gamma   90.00
#
_symmetry.space_group_name_H-M   'P 1'
#
loop_
_entity.id
_entity.type
_entity.pdbx_description
1 polymer ?
#
loop_
_entity_poly.entity_id
_entity_poly.type
_entity_poly.pdbx_seq_one_letter_code
_entity_poly.pdbx_strand_id
1 'polypeptide(L)'
;MCECRQQEKLVKTRLVCFEGQSIKSPLPAIMNKLFSVAILAGLFCASSQRVALDTIIPVDKEFCWTSWYDRDDPSGTGDWELLVDLWTEYPGQICNQPVAIEAVTTSSGIPASLAGNIYTSIPGYGFVCVNNQQKSGSCLDYKVRFLCPCRGA
;
A
#
# COMPACT_ATOMS: atom_id res chain seq x y z
N MET A 1 -21.82 -23.35 -19.43
CA MET A 1 -20.98 -23.71 -18.28
C MET A 1 -19.66 -22.96 -18.44
N CYS A 2 -19.38 -22.00 -17.57
CA CYS A 2 -18.07 -21.34 -17.50
C CYS A 2 -17.40 -21.84 -16.22
N GLU A 3 -16.20 -22.40 -16.34
CA GLU A 3 -15.35 -22.70 -15.20
C GLU A 3 -14.54 -21.45 -14.83
N CYS A 4 -14.63 -21.02 -13.56
CA CYS A 4 -13.67 -20.08 -12.98
C CYS A 4 -12.47 -20.87 -12.45
N ARG A 5 -11.27 -20.63 -12.99
CA ARG A 5 -10.04 -21.02 -12.29
C ARG A 5 -9.58 -19.89 -11.40
N GLN A 6 -9.41 -20.22 -10.13
CA GLN A 6 -8.75 -19.41 -9.12
C GLN A 6 -7.24 -19.47 -9.38
N GLN A 7 -6.60 -18.32 -9.54
CA GLN A 7 -5.15 -18.22 -9.35
C GLN A 7 -4.91 -17.37 -8.10
N GLU A 8 -4.34 -18.00 -7.07
CA GLU A 8 -3.86 -17.33 -5.88
C GLU A 8 -2.61 -16.54 -6.22
N LYS A 9 -2.67 -15.20 -6.08
CA LYS A 9 -1.63 -14.36 -5.45
C LYS A 9 -2.07 -12.89 -5.44
N LEU A 10 -2.44 -12.47 -4.23
CA LEU A 10 -2.28 -11.15 -3.60
C LEU A 10 -2.27 -9.88 -4.49
N VAL A 11 -3.46 -9.29 -4.59
CA VAL A 11 -3.78 -7.85 -4.57
C VAL A 11 -3.45 -7.01 -5.82
N LYS A 12 -4.58 -6.56 -6.42
CA LYS A 12 -4.78 -5.39 -7.31
C LYS A 12 -4.54 -5.61 -8.81
N THR A 13 -5.43 -6.38 -9.44
CA THR A 13 -5.55 -6.40 -10.91
C THR A 13 -6.71 -5.50 -11.35
N ARG A 14 -6.37 -4.40 -12.01
CA ARG A 14 -7.27 -3.61 -12.86
C ARG A 14 -7.64 -4.51 -14.05
N LEU A 15 -8.93 -4.81 -14.23
CA LEU A 15 -9.43 -5.48 -15.42
C LEU A 15 -9.17 -4.56 -16.63
N VAL A 16 -8.30 -4.98 -17.54
CA VAL A 16 -8.15 -4.38 -18.86
C VAL A 16 -8.57 -5.43 -19.88
N CYS A 17 -9.67 -5.18 -20.59
CA CYS A 17 -10.08 -6.00 -21.71
C CYS A 17 -9.20 -5.66 -22.91
N PHE A 18 -8.51 -6.65 -23.49
CA PHE A 18 -7.82 -6.52 -24.77
C PHE A 18 -8.64 -7.23 -25.86
N GLU A 19 -8.97 -6.52 -26.93
CA GLU A 19 -9.52 -7.10 -28.15
C GLU A 19 -8.41 -7.81 -28.94
N GLY A 20 -8.63 -9.08 -29.29
CA GLY A 20 -7.70 -9.88 -30.08
C GLY A 20 -8.45 -10.66 -31.17
N GLN A 21 -8.09 -10.38 -32.42
CA GLN A 21 -8.56 -11.03 -33.66
C GLN A 21 -8.23 -12.52 -33.73
N SER A 22 -9.07 -13.31 -34.42
CA SER A 22 -8.59 -14.39 -35.32
C SER A 22 -9.66 -14.85 -36.33
N ILE A 23 -9.17 -15.42 -37.42
CA ILE A 23 -9.70 -15.52 -38.78
C ILE A 23 -10.19 -16.97 -39.05
N LYS A 24 -11.29 -17.17 -39.81
CA LYS A 24 -11.40 -18.01 -41.04
C LYS A 24 -12.85 -18.41 -41.41
N SER A 25 -13.09 -18.33 -42.72
CA SER A 25 -14.25 -18.59 -43.62
C SER A 25 -14.80 -20.05 -43.59
N PRO A 26 -15.97 -20.42 -44.21
CA PRO A 26 -16.55 -19.94 -45.50
C PRO A 26 -18.08 -19.69 -45.64
N LEU A 27 -18.40 -18.73 -46.53
CA LEU A 27 -19.51 -18.50 -47.52
C LEU A 27 -20.83 -19.34 -47.49
N PRO A 28 -21.94 -18.89 -48.13
CA PRO A 28 -22.74 -17.68 -47.88
C PRO A 28 -24.27 -17.99 -47.83
N ALA A 29 -25.07 -17.35 -46.97
CA ALA A 29 -26.53 -17.39 -47.13
C ALA A 29 -27.21 -16.12 -46.61
N ILE A 30 -27.39 -15.18 -47.53
CA ILE A 30 -28.64 -14.45 -47.79
C ILE A 30 -29.41 -14.00 -46.54
N MET A 31 -29.12 -12.77 -46.13
CA MET A 31 -29.93 -11.97 -45.22
C MET A 31 -31.28 -11.64 -45.89
N ASN A 32 -32.42 -12.07 -45.33
CA ASN A 32 -33.72 -11.46 -45.64
C ASN A 32 -34.84 -11.79 -44.63
N LYS A 33 -35.41 -10.71 -44.07
CA LYS A 33 -36.83 -10.46 -43.75
C LYS A 33 -37.46 -11.11 -42.50
N LEU A 34 -37.73 -10.22 -41.53
CA LEU A 34 -39.03 -9.93 -40.89
C LEU A 34 -39.98 -11.10 -40.60
N PHE A 35 -40.29 -11.37 -39.33
CA PHE A 35 -41.62 -11.74 -38.77
C PHE A 35 -41.47 -11.74 -37.22
N SER A 36 -41.99 -10.75 -36.49
CA SER A 36 -43.37 -10.61 -35.98
C SER A 36 -43.55 -11.14 -34.55
N VAL A 37 -43.80 -10.17 -33.65
CA VAL A 37 -44.84 -10.11 -32.61
C VAL A 37 -44.76 -11.04 -31.38
N ALA A 38 -44.46 -10.38 -30.25
CA ALA A 38 -44.97 -10.51 -28.88
C ALA A 38 -45.15 -11.89 -28.22
N ILE A 39 -44.48 -12.07 -27.09
CA ILE A 39 -45.02 -12.81 -25.95
C ILE A 39 -44.99 -11.90 -24.72
N LEU A 40 -46.17 -11.37 -24.38
CA LEU A 40 -46.51 -10.81 -23.09
C LEU A 40 -46.60 -11.95 -22.08
N ALA A 41 -45.54 -12.17 -21.30
CA ALA A 41 -45.61 -12.92 -20.04
C ALA A 41 -44.44 -12.50 -19.14
N GLY A 42 -44.74 -11.99 -17.95
CA GLY A 42 -43.76 -11.58 -16.95
C GLY A 42 -43.55 -10.08 -16.96
N LEU A 43 -44.47 -9.32 -16.35
CA LEU A 43 -44.23 -8.74 -15.03
C LEU A 43 -42.81 -8.18 -14.91
N PHE A 44 -42.72 -6.85 -14.95
CA PHE A 44 -41.63 -6.02 -14.45
C PHE A 44 -40.74 -6.81 -13.47
N CYS A 45 -39.58 -7.28 -13.94
CA CYS A 45 -38.51 -7.56 -12.99
C CYS A 45 -38.18 -6.18 -12.42
N ALA A 46 -38.55 -5.99 -11.16
CA ALA A 46 -38.54 -4.74 -10.45
C ALA A 46 -37.24 -3.99 -10.72
N SER A 47 -37.36 -2.66 -10.73
CA SER A 47 -36.26 -1.69 -10.64
C SER A 47 -35.04 -2.35 -10.04
N SER A 48 -33.90 -2.28 -10.74
CA SER A 48 -32.61 -2.52 -10.13
C SER A 48 -32.55 -1.62 -8.91
N GLN A 49 -32.95 -2.17 -7.76
CA GLN A 49 -32.54 -1.66 -6.47
C GLN A 49 -31.06 -1.92 -6.52
N ARG A 50 -30.35 -0.93 -7.07
CA ARG A 50 -29.01 -0.63 -6.62
C ARG A 50 -29.20 -0.48 -5.12
N VAL A 51 -28.91 -1.55 -4.38
CA VAL A 51 -28.43 -1.37 -3.03
C VAL A 51 -27.16 -0.58 -3.27
N ALA A 52 -27.29 0.75 -3.25
CA ALA A 52 -26.17 1.60 -2.96
C ALA A 52 -25.73 1.08 -1.60
N LEU A 53 -24.67 0.29 -1.60
CA LEU A 53 -23.85 0.13 -0.42
C LEU A 53 -23.13 1.48 -0.25
N ASP A 54 -23.92 2.53 -0.01
CA ASP A 54 -23.46 3.75 0.63
C ASP A 54 -23.29 3.35 2.08
N THR A 55 -22.15 2.70 2.30
CA THR A 55 -21.61 2.37 3.60
C THR A 55 -21.60 3.66 4.43
N ILE A 56 -22.48 3.75 5.42
CA ILE A 56 -22.43 4.76 6.50
C ILE A 56 -21.31 4.34 7.48
N ILE A 57 -20.12 4.06 6.96
CA ILE A 57 -18.90 3.81 7.72
C ILE A 57 -17.89 4.80 7.15
N PRO A 58 -17.70 6.00 7.74
CA PRO A 58 -16.37 6.56 7.63
C PRO A 58 -15.43 5.56 8.34
N VAL A 59 -14.16 5.53 7.95
CA VAL A 59 -13.05 4.79 8.61
C VAL A 59 -12.42 3.72 7.70
N ASP A 60 -12.16 4.05 6.44
CA ASP A 60 -10.78 3.95 5.98
C ASP A 60 -9.96 4.92 6.83
N LYS A 61 -9.39 4.40 7.93
CA LYS A 61 -8.44 5.14 8.74
C LYS A 61 -7.26 5.47 7.84
N GLU A 62 -7.22 6.69 7.33
CA GLU A 62 -6.12 7.14 6.49
C GLU A 62 -4.84 7.18 7.32
N PHE A 63 -3.75 6.73 6.73
CA PHE A 63 -2.43 6.75 7.35
C PHE A 63 -1.52 7.71 6.61
N CYS A 64 -0.85 8.56 7.37
CA CYS A 64 0.03 9.60 6.90
C CYS A 64 1.43 9.35 7.46
N TRP A 65 2.43 9.44 6.59
CA TRP A 65 3.82 9.49 7.03
C TRP A 65 4.09 10.81 7.76
N THR A 66 4.82 10.74 8.86
CA THR A 66 5.38 11.93 9.51
C THR A 66 6.47 12.57 8.65
N SER A 67 6.97 13.72 9.11
CA SER A 67 8.29 14.22 8.69
C SER A 67 9.39 13.19 8.98
N TRP A 68 10.55 13.40 8.37
CA TRP A 68 11.78 12.70 8.75
C TRP A 68 12.34 13.30 10.04
N TYR A 69 12.86 12.44 10.90
CA TYR A 69 13.52 12.77 12.17
C TYR A 69 14.92 12.16 12.18
N ASP A 70 15.86 12.95 12.65
CA ASP A 70 17.30 12.65 12.69
C ASP A 70 17.79 13.35 13.95
N ARG A 71 17.87 12.57 15.03
CA ARG A 71 18.11 13.05 16.39
C ARG A 71 19.52 12.66 16.86
N ASP A 72 20.03 11.52 16.42
CA ASP A 72 21.33 10.99 16.84
C ASP A 72 22.28 10.79 15.66
N ASP A 73 23.47 11.37 15.74
CA ASP A 73 24.54 11.09 14.79
C ASP A 73 25.20 9.73 15.11
N PRO A 74 25.91 9.06 14.18
CA PRO A 74 26.61 7.77 14.37
C PRO A 74 27.87 7.86 15.27
N SER A 75 27.80 8.67 16.33
CA SER A 75 28.84 8.93 17.30
C SER A 75 28.74 8.00 18.51
N GLY A 76 29.77 7.96 19.36
CA GLY A 76 29.76 7.11 20.56
C GLY A 76 29.49 5.63 20.24
N THR A 77 28.32 5.13 20.61
CA THR A 77 27.97 3.70 20.51
C THR A 77 27.26 3.29 19.23
N GLY A 78 26.75 4.24 18.44
CA GLY A 78 25.92 3.94 17.29
C GLY A 78 25.12 5.15 16.84
N ASP A 79 24.07 4.86 16.10
CA ASP A 79 23.03 5.81 15.69
C ASP A 79 21.69 5.28 16.24
N TRP A 80 21.04 6.10 17.07
CA TRP A 80 19.90 5.74 17.91
C TRP A 80 18.69 6.65 17.68
N GLU A 81 17.90 6.33 16.66
CA GLU A 81 16.60 6.94 16.38
C GLU A 81 15.46 6.29 17.21
N LEU A 82 15.57 6.37 18.54
CA LEU A 82 14.62 5.77 19.48
C LEU A 82 13.31 6.56 19.55
N LEU A 83 12.18 5.87 19.44
CA LEU A 83 10.85 6.50 19.44
C LEU A 83 10.57 7.31 20.72
N VAL A 84 11.05 6.84 21.87
CA VAL A 84 10.86 7.52 23.16
C VAL A 84 11.61 8.87 23.22
N ASP A 85 12.80 8.93 22.64
CA ASP A 85 13.59 10.16 22.57
C ASP A 85 12.97 11.12 21.57
N LEU A 86 12.52 10.60 20.42
CA LEU A 86 11.82 11.39 19.40
C LEU A 86 10.50 11.97 19.89
N TRP A 87 9.73 11.28 20.73
CA TRP A 87 8.55 11.87 21.37
C TRP A 87 8.89 13.01 22.31
N THR A 88 10.04 12.93 22.99
CA THR A 88 10.49 13.97 23.91
C THR A 88 10.93 15.22 23.15
N GLU A 89 11.64 15.04 22.04
CA GLU A 89 12.15 16.14 21.22
C GLU A 89 11.09 16.76 20.30
N TYR A 90 10.18 15.94 19.77
CA TYR A 90 9.14 16.36 18.82
C TYR A 90 7.72 16.10 19.39
N PRO A 91 7.34 16.80 20.48
CA PRO A 91 6.12 16.48 21.22
C PRO A 91 4.88 16.61 20.34
N GLY A 92 4.09 15.53 20.35
CA GLY A 92 2.83 15.45 19.63
C GLY A 92 2.95 15.28 18.11
N GLN A 93 4.16 15.28 17.52
CA GLN A 93 4.31 15.13 16.07
C GLN A 93 4.15 13.68 15.60
N ILE A 94 4.66 12.72 16.38
CA ILE A 94 4.56 11.29 16.14
C ILE A 94 3.42 10.74 17.02
N CYS A 95 2.58 9.87 16.46
CA CYS A 95 1.49 9.24 17.20
C CYS A 95 2.02 8.25 18.25
N ASN A 96 1.21 7.95 19.28
CA ASN A 96 1.58 7.03 20.36
C ASN A 96 1.81 5.57 19.90
N GLN A 97 1.22 5.18 18.76
CA GLN A 97 1.31 3.83 18.22
C GLN A 97 1.53 3.89 16.69
N PRO A 98 2.77 4.10 16.24
CA PRO A 98 3.11 3.98 14.84
C PRO A 98 2.87 2.56 14.33
N VAL A 99 2.36 2.44 13.11
CA VAL A 99 2.12 1.12 12.48
C VAL A 99 3.26 0.68 11.56
N ALA A 100 4.09 1.62 11.12
CA ALA A 100 5.28 1.35 10.32
C ALA A 100 6.37 2.39 10.62
N ILE A 101 7.60 2.03 10.29
CA ILE A 101 8.78 2.90 10.34
C ILE A 101 9.55 2.72 9.03
N GLU A 102 10.08 3.82 8.50
CA GLU A 102 11.07 3.82 7.42
C GLU A 102 12.34 4.47 7.94
N ALA A 103 13.49 3.92 7.53
CA ALA A 103 14.81 4.44 7.84
C ALA A 103 15.63 4.55 6.56
N VAL A 104 16.25 5.70 6.34
CA VAL A 104 17.11 5.98 5.19
C VAL A 104 18.38 6.68 5.65
N THR A 105 19.47 6.49 4.93
CA THR A 105 20.70 7.26 5.21
C THR A 105 20.46 8.75 4.98
N THR A 106 20.97 9.59 5.87
CA THR A 106 20.76 11.04 5.82
C THR A 106 21.41 11.66 4.57
N SER A 107 22.60 11.17 4.20
CA SER A 107 23.40 11.70 3.09
C SER A 107 22.85 11.42 1.69
N SER A 108 22.21 10.27 1.47
CA SER A 108 21.85 9.80 0.12
C SER A 108 20.43 9.23 0.00
N GLY A 109 19.69 9.12 1.11
CA GLY A 109 18.34 8.58 1.12
C GLY A 109 18.28 7.08 0.80
N ILE A 110 19.40 6.38 0.83
CA ILE A 110 19.43 4.92 0.62
C ILE A 110 18.68 4.24 1.78
N PRO A 111 17.68 3.37 1.50
CA PRO A 111 17.00 2.60 2.53
C PRO A 111 17.97 1.77 3.38
N ALA A 112 17.75 1.68 4.68
CA ALA A 112 18.62 0.91 5.58
C ALA A 112 18.84 -0.54 5.13
N SER A 113 17.81 -1.17 4.53
CA SER A 113 17.89 -2.53 3.95
C SER A 113 18.90 -2.68 2.80
N LEU A 114 19.29 -1.58 2.16
CA LEU A 114 20.26 -1.54 1.05
C LEU A 114 21.59 -0.90 1.45
N ALA A 115 21.68 -0.33 2.65
CA ALA A 115 22.84 0.44 3.11
C ALA A 115 23.98 -0.44 3.67
N GLY A 116 23.71 -1.71 3.99
CA GLY A 116 24.72 -2.69 4.39
C GLY A 116 25.13 -2.68 5.86
N ASN A 117 24.58 -1.78 6.69
CA ASN A 117 24.69 -1.88 8.14
C ASN A 117 23.77 -2.96 8.72
N ILE A 118 24.17 -3.53 9.86
CA ILE A 118 23.32 -4.35 10.73
C ILE A 118 22.52 -3.41 11.63
N TYR A 119 21.19 -3.54 11.64
CA TYR A 119 20.30 -2.64 12.39
C TYR A 119 19.07 -3.38 12.95
N THR A 120 18.41 -2.74 13.91
CA THR A 120 17.06 -3.08 14.38
C THR A 120 16.10 -1.96 13.98
N SER A 121 14.91 -2.28 13.47
CA SER A 121 13.89 -1.30 13.09
C SER A 121 12.52 -1.83 13.45
N ILE A 122 11.87 -1.21 14.44
CA ILE A 122 10.58 -1.66 14.99
C ILE A 122 9.71 -0.43 15.23
N PRO A 123 8.50 -0.31 14.67
CA PRO A 123 7.68 0.91 14.75
C PRO A 123 7.43 1.42 16.16
N GLY A 124 7.29 0.54 17.15
CA GLY A 124 7.06 0.91 18.56
C GLY A 124 8.32 1.10 19.40
N TYR A 125 9.51 0.99 18.81
CA TYR A 125 10.80 1.12 19.51
C TYR A 125 11.70 2.17 18.84
N GLY A 126 11.72 2.23 17.51
CA GLY A 126 12.59 3.12 16.74
C GLY A 126 13.51 2.35 15.80
N PHE A 127 14.59 3.01 15.41
CA PHE A 127 15.68 2.43 14.62
C PHE A 127 16.99 2.51 15.40
N VAL A 128 17.79 1.45 15.33
CA VAL A 128 19.08 1.36 16.02
C VAL A 128 20.11 0.72 15.12
N CYS A 129 21.23 1.41 14.93
CA CYS A 129 22.47 0.83 14.43
C CYS A 129 23.54 0.92 15.53
N VAL A 130 24.23 -0.18 15.83
CA VAL A 130 25.30 -0.18 16.84
C VAL A 130 26.67 -0.29 16.17
N ASN A 131 27.59 0.62 16.49
CA ASN A 131 28.90 0.75 15.84
C ASN A 131 29.72 -0.56 15.89
N ASN A 132 29.76 -1.20 17.05
CA ASN A 132 30.56 -2.43 17.25
C ASN A 132 29.99 -3.68 16.54
N GLN A 133 28.78 -3.60 15.98
CA GLN A 133 28.20 -4.65 15.16
C GLN A 133 28.54 -4.49 13.67
N GLN A 134 29.09 -3.35 13.27
CA GLN A 134 29.36 -3.04 11.86
C GLN A 134 30.74 -3.55 11.45
N LYS A 135 30.83 -4.15 10.25
CA LYS A 135 32.13 -4.57 9.66
C LYS A 135 33.08 -3.39 9.43
N SER A 136 32.54 -2.21 9.13
CA SER A 136 33.27 -0.95 8.99
C SER A 136 33.74 -0.36 10.32
N GLY A 137 33.20 -0.84 11.45
CA GLY A 137 33.44 -0.28 12.79
C GLY A 137 32.56 0.93 13.14
N SER A 138 31.76 1.44 12.19
CA SER A 138 30.81 2.52 12.43
C SER A 138 29.53 2.34 11.63
N CYS A 139 28.44 2.86 12.19
CA CYS A 139 27.18 3.07 11.51
C CYS A 139 27.30 4.17 10.45
N LEU A 140 26.46 4.07 9.43
CA LEU A 140 26.05 5.22 8.65
C LEU A 140 25.07 6.06 9.48
N ASP A 141 24.88 7.29 9.05
CA ASP A 141 23.96 8.26 9.62
C ASP A 141 22.56 8.08 9.03
N TYR A 142 21.54 7.91 9.86
CA TYR A 142 20.16 7.59 9.47
C TYR A 142 19.14 8.57 10.02
N LYS A 143 18.08 8.74 9.24
CA LYS A 143 16.85 9.40 9.65
C LYS A 143 15.65 8.50 9.47
N VAL A 144 14.66 8.67 10.33
CA VAL A 144 13.44 7.86 10.35
C VAL A 144 12.18 8.66 10.12
N ARG A 145 11.14 7.99 9.62
CA ARG A 145 9.76 8.51 9.66
C ARG A 145 8.80 7.40 10.03
N PHE A 146 7.66 7.78 10.58
CA PHE A 146 6.68 6.87 11.13
C PHE A 146 5.36 6.98 10.37
N LEU A 147 4.70 5.84 10.17
CA LEU A 147 3.35 5.82 9.62
C LEU A 147 2.35 5.89 10.76
N CYS A 148 1.57 6.95 10.79
CA CYS A 148 0.60 7.24 11.83
C CYS A 148 -0.79 7.43 11.23
N PRO A 149 -1.86 7.26 12.01
CA PRO A 149 -3.17 7.77 11.62
C PRO A 149 -3.05 9.24 11.21
N CYS A 150 -3.60 9.59 10.05
CA CYS A 150 -3.72 11.00 9.70
C CYS A 150 -4.49 11.72 10.81
N ARG A 151 -4.02 12.90 11.22
CA ARG A 151 -4.85 13.76 12.06
C ARG A 151 -6.06 14.11 11.19
N GLY A 152 -7.26 13.72 11.62
CA GLY A 152 -8.49 13.90 10.85
C GLY A 152 -8.59 15.34 10.35
N ALA A 153 -8.89 15.46 9.05
CA ALA A 153 -9.14 16.73 8.37
C ALA A 153 -10.30 17.51 8.99
#